data_AF-A0A941NDH5-F1
#
_entry.id   AF-A0A941NDH5-F1
#
_cell.length_a   1.000
_cell.length_b   1.000
_cell.length_c   1.000
_cell.angle_alpha   90.00
_cell.angle_beta   90.00
_cell.angle_gamma   90.00
#
_symmetry.space_group_name_H-M   'P 1'
#
loop_
_entity.id
_entity.type
_entity.pdbx_description
1 polymer ?
#
loop_
_entity_poly.entity_id
_entity_poly.type
_entity_poly.pdbx_seq_one_letter_code
_entity_poly.pdbx_strand_id
1 'polypeptide(L)' 'FPLTGREAMAAGVPEGPEVGRVLAAVEAWWMDEDFLPDEAALMEKLKSVITS' A
#
# COMPACT_ATOMS: atom_id res chain seq x y z
N PHE A 1 -8.15 6.59 -0.52
CA PHE A 1 -7.40 5.34 -0.67
C PHE A 1 -7.96 4.29 0.29
N PRO A 2 -8.26 3.06 -0.15
CA PRO A 2 -8.99 2.10 0.69
C PRO A 2 -8.12 1.24 1.61
N LEU A 3 -6.77 1.27 1.51
CA LEU A 3 -5.93 0.45 2.38
C LEU A 3 -5.77 1.06 3.77
N THR A 4 -5.85 0.21 4.78
CA THR A 4 -5.66 0.55 6.18
C THR A 4 -4.28 0.11 6.68
N GLY A 5 -3.84 0.71 7.79
CA GLY A 5 -2.63 0.25 8.49
C GLY A 5 -2.70 -1.22 8.92
N ARG A 6 -3.91 -1.74 9.20
CA ARG A 6 -4.11 -3.15 9.54
C ARG A 6 -3.79 -4.07 8.36
N GLU A 7 -4.20 -3.71 7.14
CA GLU A 7 -3.91 -4.48 5.94
C GLU A 7 -2.42 -4.43 5.58
N ALA A 8 -1.78 -3.27 5.72
CA ALA A 8 -0.33 -3.14 5.57
C ALA A 8 0.43 -4.06 6.54
N MET A 9 0.04 -4.07 7.82
CA MET A 9 0.65 -4.97 8.81
C MET A 9 0.37 -6.44 8.51
N ALA A 10 -0.85 -6.78 8.07
CA ALA A 10 -1.19 -8.15 7.66
C ALA A 10 -0.40 -8.62 6.43
N ALA A 11 0.00 -7.70 5.55
CA ALA A 11 0.86 -7.96 4.40
C ALA A 11 2.36 -8.10 4.77
N GLY A 12 2.74 -7.83 6.02
CA GLY A 12 4.11 -8.03 6.52
C GLY A 12 4.87 -6.76 6.88
N VAL A 13 4.25 -5.57 6.81
CA VAL A 13 4.90 -4.34 7.27
C VAL A 13 5.02 -4.36 8.80
N PRO A 14 6.22 -4.16 9.37
CA PRO A 14 6.37 -4.03 10.82
C PRO A 14 5.56 -2.86 11.38
N GLU A 15 4.96 -3.03 12.56
CA GLU A 15 4.25 -1.96 13.24
C GLU A 15 5.18 -0.76 13.49
N GLY A 16 4.66 0.45 13.21
CA GLY A 16 5.38 1.70 13.43
C GLY A 16 5.37 2.62 12.21
N PRO A 17 6.32 3.58 12.13
CA PRO A 17 6.36 4.57 11.06
C PRO A 17 6.42 4.00 9.64
N GLU A 18 6.91 2.77 9.50
CA GLU A 18 7.02 2.09 8.20
C GLU A 18 5.65 1.83 7.55
N VAL A 19 4.61 1.57 8.35
CA VAL A 19 3.23 1.44 7.88
C VAL A 19 2.81 2.68 7.09
N GLY A 20 3.08 3.87 7.63
CA GLY A 20 2.76 5.13 6.96
C GLY A 20 3.57 5.35 5.69
N ARG A 21 4.86 4.98 5.69
CA ARG A 21 5.74 5.10 4.51
C ARG A 21 5.28 4.22 3.36
N VAL A 22 4.98 2.96 3.66
CA VAL A 22 4.51 2.00 2.65
C VAL A 22 3.14 2.42 2.11
N LEU A 23 2.18 2.78 2.97
CA LEU A 23 0.86 3.23 2.52
C LEU A 23 0.94 4.49 1.65
N ALA A 24 1.79 5.46 2.02
CA ALA A 24 1.98 6.66 1.21
C ALA A 24 2.57 6.36 -0.17
N ALA A 25 3.50 5.40 -0.28
CA ALA A 25 4.05 4.99 -1.57
C ALA A 25 2.99 4.30 -2.47
N VAL A 26 2.11 3.49 -1.89
CA VAL A 26 1.00 2.87 -2.64
C VAL A 26 -0.03 3.91 -3.05
N GLU A 27 -0.38 4.86 -2.16
CA GLU A 27 -1.31 5.95 -2.47
C GLU A 27 -0.76 6.88 -3.56
N ALA A 28 0.54 7.19 -3.54
CA ALA A 28 1.19 7.96 -4.59
C ALA A 28 1.07 7.28 -5.96
N TRP A 29 1.39 5.99 -6.02
CA TRP A 29 1.18 5.22 -7.25
C TRP A 29 -0.29 5.18 -7.68
N TRP A 30 -1.23 5.02 -6.75
CA TRP A 30 -2.66 4.99 -7.07
C TRP A 30 -3.16 6.32 -7.63
N MET A 31 -2.60 7.44 -7.18
CA MET A 31 -2.82 8.77 -7.78
C MET A 31 -2.28 8.85 -9.21
N ASP A 32 -1.10 8.31 -9.47
CA ASP A 32 -0.49 8.30 -10.81
C ASP A 32 -1.30 7.46 -11.82
N GLU A 33 -2.06 6.47 -11.34
CA GLU A 33 -2.95 5.62 -12.14
C GLU A 33 -4.40 6.14 -12.22
N ASP A 34 -4.61 7.44 -11.95
CA ASP A 34 -5.92 8.10 -11.97
C ASP A 34 -6.98 7.42 -11.06
N PHE A 35 -6.55 6.78 -9.96
CA PHE A 35 -7.39 6.03 -9.04
C PHE A 35 -8.20 4.88 -9.69
N LEU A 36 -7.84 4.46 -10.90
CA LEU A 36 -8.47 3.35 -11.62
C LEU A 36 -8.18 1.96 -11.04
N PRO A 37 -6.98 1.67 -10.47
CA PRO A 37 -6.69 0.36 -9.91
C PRO A 37 -7.64 0.01 -8.75
N ASP A 38 -8.07 -1.25 -8.74
CA ASP A 38 -8.98 -1.80 -7.73
C ASP A 38 -8.24 -2.32 -6.49
N GLU A 39 -8.98 -2.86 -5.53
CA GLU A 39 -8.44 -3.38 -4.28
C GLU A 39 -7.39 -4.48 -4.49
N ALA A 40 -7.57 -5.34 -5.49
CA ALA A 40 -6.62 -6.40 -5.81
C ALA A 40 -5.30 -5.81 -6.33
N ALA A 41 -5.37 -4.82 -7.23
CA ALA A 41 -4.20 -4.12 -7.73
C ALA A 41 -3.47 -3.35 -6.62
N LEU A 42 -4.20 -2.74 -5.68
CA LEU A 42 -3.61 -2.08 -4.50
C LEU A 42 -2.87 -3.07 -3.59
N MET A 43 -3.41 -4.28 -3.38
CA MET A 43 -2.73 -5.34 -2.62
C MET A 43 -1.46 -5.84 -3.30
N GLU A 44 -1.48 -6.01 -4.62
CA GLU A 44 -0.27 -6.40 -5.36
C GLU A 44 0.79 -5.30 -5.33
N LYS A 45 0.38 -4.03 -5.47
CA LYS A 45 1.30 -2.90 -5.30
C LYS A 45 1.89 -2.84 -3.90
N LEU A 46 1.07 -3.04 -2.87
CA LEU A 46 1.51 -3.08 -1.47
C LEU A 46 2.62 -4.13 -1.28
N LYS A 47 2.42 -5.36 -1.75
CA LYS A 47 3.44 -6.43 -1.69
C LYS A 47 4.72 -6.07 -2.45
N SER A 48 4.58 -5.43 -3.61
CA SER A 48 5.72 -4.97 -4.41
C SER A 48 6.54 -3.91 -3.67
N VAL A 49 5.90 -2.94 -2.99
CA VAL A 49 6.59 -1.91 -2.20
C VAL A 49 7.33 -2.52 -0.99
N ILE A 50 6.73 -3.52 -0.33
CA ILE A 50 7.34 -4.20 0.84
C ILE A 50 8.62 -4.97 0.47
N THR A 51 8.67 -5.52 -0.76
CA THR A 51 9.76 -6.39 -1.20
C THR A 51 10.87 -5.64 -1.94
N SER A 52 10.69 -4.35 -2.23
CA SER A 52 11.66 -3.49 -2.93
C SER A 52 12.74 -2.98 -1.99
#